data_AF-A0A7N2QX52-F1
#
_entry.id   AF-A0A7N2QX52-F1
#
_cell.length_a   1.000
_cell.length_b   1.000
_cell.length_c   1.000
_cell.angle_alpha   90.00
_cell.angle_beta   90.00
_cell.angle_gamma   90.00
#
_symmetry.space_group_name_H-M   'P 1'
#
loop_
_entity.id
_entity.type
_entity.pdbx_description
1 polymer ?
#
loop_
_entity_poly.entity_id
_entity_poly.type
_entity_poly.pdbx_seq_one_letter_code
_entity_poly.pdbx_strand_id
1 'polypeptide(L)'
;MDELKNIVIYECLPIWITYLPDGDIDLTTLSCPSVEDAWVSDVHAVLREEEHNEAARFEVKDIHCIDAEVKLVKCIVQNIVVDISFNQLGGLCMLCFLEQVDRLVGKDHLFKRSIILIKAWCYYESCILGAHHGLLSTYALETLVLYIFHQFHSSLNAPLAVLYRFLDYFSRFDWESYCISLSGPVCKSSLPDIVAEVQENGGDDLLLSEEFVRNCAEMFSVSPKGSETNS
;
A
#
# COMPACT_ATOMS: atom_id res chain seq x y z
N MET A 1 6.68 -23.41 21.52
CA MET A 1 5.27 -23.12 21.17
C MET A 1 4.75 -21.94 22.00
N ASP A 2 5.58 -20.90 22.18
CA ASP A 2 5.27 -19.72 23.02
C ASP A 2 5.99 -18.45 22.49
N GLU A 3 6.22 -18.36 21.18
CA GLU A 3 6.78 -17.15 20.53
C GLU A 3 6.06 -16.77 19.23
N LEU A 4 4.74 -16.86 19.21
CA LEU A 4 3.94 -16.11 18.22
C LEU A 4 3.89 -14.64 18.65
N LYS A 5 5.01 -13.93 18.49
CA LYS A 5 5.09 -12.47 18.68
C LYS A 5 4.62 -11.81 17.38
N ASN A 6 3.39 -11.31 17.40
CA ASN A 6 2.78 -10.30 16.51
C ASN A 6 2.88 -10.55 14.98
N ILE A 7 1.99 -11.41 14.47
CA ILE A 7 1.60 -11.41 13.05
C ILE A 7 0.57 -10.28 12.87
N VAL A 8 0.76 -9.42 11.87
CA VAL A 8 -0.22 -8.38 11.53
C VAL A 8 -0.60 -8.54 10.06
N ILE A 9 -1.91 -8.48 9.81
CA ILE A 9 -2.53 -8.63 8.49
C ILE A 9 -2.84 -7.23 7.98
N TYR A 10 -2.23 -6.78 6.88
CA TYR A 10 -2.29 -5.36 6.50
C TYR A 10 -3.47 -5.03 5.61
N GLU A 11 -3.76 -5.88 4.63
CA GLU A 11 -4.95 -5.70 3.78
C GLU A 11 -6.27 -6.03 4.48
N CYS A 12 -6.21 -6.47 5.74
CA CYS A 12 -7.37 -6.84 6.57
C CYS A 12 -7.26 -6.33 8.02
N LEU A 13 -6.55 -5.23 8.27
CA LEU A 13 -6.69 -4.52 9.55
C LEU A 13 -8.15 -4.07 9.67
N PRO A 14 -8.85 -4.28 10.81
CA PRO A 14 -10.31 -4.14 10.94
C PRO A 14 -10.84 -2.72 10.70
N ILE A 15 -9.96 -1.77 10.41
CA ILE A 15 -10.25 -0.35 10.21
C ILE A 15 -10.06 0.06 8.74
N TRP A 16 -9.11 -0.55 8.01
CA TRP A 16 -8.82 -0.29 6.60
C TRP A 16 -9.08 -1.54 5.76
N ILE A 17 -10.33 -1.74 5.37
CA ILE A 17 -10.73 -2.85 4.49
C ILE A 17 -10.91 -2.29 3.08
N THR A 18 -9.86 -2.35 2.25
CA THR A 18 -9.89 -2.11 0.80
C THR A 18 -9.62 -3.40 0.01
N TYR A 19 -10.09 -4.52 0.57
CA TYR A 19 -9.94 -5.86 0.03
C TYR A 19 -10.80 -6.08 -1.22
N LEU A 20 -10.23 -6.78 -2.22
CA LEU A 20 -10.97 -7.34 -3.35
C LEU A 20 -11.04 -8.87 -3.19
N PRO A 21 -12.18 -9.53 -3.49
CA PRO A 21 -12.33 -10.98 -3.33
C PRO A 21 -11.27 -11.83 -4.04
N ASP A 22 -10.79 -11.35 -5.19
CA ASP A 22 -9.78 -12.03 -6.03
C ASP A 22 -8.38 -11.42 -5.88
N GLY A 23 -8.20 -10.53 -4.90
CA GLY A 23 -6.90 -9.96 -4.56
C GLY A 23 -6.02 -10.96 -3.82
N ASP A 24 -4.71 -10.73 -3.91
CA ASP A 24 -3.74 -11.25 -2.95
C ASP A 24 -4.02 -10.72 -1.54
N ILE A 25 -3.42 -11.37 -0.53
CA ILE A 25 -3.41 -10.91 0.86
C ILE A 25 -1.96 -10.64 1.27
N ASP A 26 -1.65 -9.38 1.52
CA ASP A 26 -0.38 -8.97 2.10
C ASP A 26 -0.36 -9.11 3.63
N LEU A 27 0.56 -9.94 4.10
CA LEU A 27 0.94 -10.13 5.49
C LEU A 27 2.36 -9.61 5.71
N THR A 28 2.64 -9.11 6.90
CA THR A 28 4.01 -8.90 7.39
C THR A 28 4.08 -9.39 8.83
N THR A 29 5.17 -10.04 9.14
CA THR A 29 5.46 -10.46 10.50
C THR A 29 6.46 -9.49 11.11
N LEU A 30 6.27 -9.18 12.39
CA LEU A 30 7.15 -8.28 13.12
C LEU A 30 8.03 -9.10 14.05
N SER A 31 9.33 -9.13 13.76
CA SER A 31 10.31 -9.87 14.54
C SER A 31 11.46 -8.95 14.94
N CYS A 32 12.30 -9.43 15.88
CA CYS A 32 13.53 -8.71 16.19
C CYS A 32 14.48 -8.81 14.99
N PRO A 33 15.08 -7.71 14.51
CA PRO A 33 15.95 -7.72 13.32
C PRO A 33 17.11 -8.72 13.41
N SER A 34 17.57 -9.05 14.61
CA SER A 34 18.65 -10.03 14.85
C SER A 34 18.26 -11.48 14.56
N VAL A 35 16.98 -11.77 14.37
CA VAL A 35 16.42 -13.13 14.19
C VAL A 35 15.65 -13.26 12.87
N GLU A 36 15.68 -12.24 12.00
CA GLU A 36 14.85 -12.18 10.79
C GLU A 36 15.04 -13.40 9.87
N ASP A 37 16.28 -13.81 9.62
CA ASP A 37 16.59 -14.94 8.73
C ASP A 37 16.15 -16.30 9.30
N ALA A 38 16.32 -16.48 10.61
CA ALA A 38 15.82 -17.67 11.31
C ALA A 38 14.30 -17.69 11.28
N TRP A 39 13.67 -16.54 11.47
CA TRP A 39 12.22 -16.39 11.47
C TRP A 39 11.58 -16.68 10.11
N VAL A 40 12.19 -16.21 9.01
CA VAL A 40 11.76 -16.56 7.65
C VAL A 40 11.82 -18.07 7.43
N SER A 41 12.89 -18.71 7.89
CA SER A 41 13.09 -20.16 7.79
C SER A 41 12.05 -20.94 8.61
N ASP A 42 11.74 -20.46 9.82
CA ASP A 42 10.75 -21.06 10.71
C ASP A 42 9.33 -20.96 10.13
N VAL A 43 8.93 -19.77 9.65
CA VAL A 43 7.63 -19.57 9.00
C VAL A 43 7.50 -20.46 7.76
N HIS A 44 8.55 -20.54 6.94
CA HIS A 44 8.57 -21.43 5.79
C HIS A 44 8.45 -22.90 6.21
N ALA A 45 9.14 -23.34 7.27
CA ALA A 45 9.06 -24.72 7.77
C ALA A 45 7.65 -25.08 8.26
N VAL A 46 7.01 -24.19 9.02
CA VAL A 46 5.62 -24.38 9.50
C VAL A 46 4.64 -24.49 8.34
N LEU A 47 4.73 -23.61 7.34
CA LEU A 47 3.85 -23.68 6.18
C LEU A 47 4.04 -24.99 5.39
N ARG A 48 5.29 -25.45 5.24
CA ARG A 48 5.60 -26.72 4.56
C ARG A 48 5.08 -27.94 5.31
N GLU A 49 5.04 -27.89 6.64
CA GLU A 49 4.40 -28.92 7.46
C GLU A 49 2.88 -28.93 7.25
N GLU A 50 2.24 -27.76 7.24
CA GLU A 50 0.79 -27.63 6.99
C GLU A 50 0.38 -28.02 5.57
N GLU A 51 1.25 -27.87 4.56
CA GLU A 51 1.01 -28.36 3.19
C GLU A 51 0.75 -29.88 3.14
N HIS A 52 1.34 -30.65 4.07
CA HIS A 52 1.17 -32.10 4.15
C HIS A 52 0.10 -32.53 5.19
N ASN A 53 -0.54 -31.57 5.86
CA ASN A 53 -1.52 -31.81 6.91
C ASN A 53 -2.93 -31.96 6.34
N GLU A 54 -3.33 -33.19 5.99
CA GLU A 54 -4.69 -33.47 5.47
C GLU A 54 -5.82 -33.17 6.48
N ALA A 55 -5.50 -33.01 7.77
CA ALA A 55 -6.46 -32.67 8.82
C ALA A 55 -6.58 -31.15 9.08
N ALA A 56 -5.81 -30.32 8.39
CA ALA A 56 -5.84 -28.88 8.54
C ALA A 56 -7.20 -28.30 8.12
N ARG A 57 -7.67 -27.28 8.86
CA ARG A 57 -8.92 -26.56 8.53
C ARG A 57 -8.82 -25.81 7.21
N PHE A 58 -7.62 -25.34 6.87
CA PHE A 58 -7.33 -24.54 5.69
C PHE A 58 -6.23 -25.25 4.90
N GLU A 59 -6.47 -25.50 3.63
CA GLU A 59 -5.48 -26.13 2.75
C GLU A 59 -4.44 -25.10 2.32
N VAL A 60 -3.15 -25.44 2.49
CA VAL A 60 -1.99 -24.62 2.10
C VAL A 60 -1.28 -25.30 0.92
N LYS A 61 -0.96 -24.53 -0.13
CA LYS A 61 -0.32 -25.01 -1.36
C LYS A 61 0.74 -24.02 -1.86
N ASP A 62 1.59 -24.48 -2.78
CA ASP A 62 2.51 -23.67 -3.60
C ASP A 62 3.34 -22.68 -2.78
N ILE A 63 4.03 -23.21 -1.76
CA ILE A 63 4.87 -22.42 -0.87
C ILE A 63 6.20 -22.11 -1.56
N HIS A 64 6.50 -20.82 -1.71
CA HIS A 64 7.72 -20.32 -2.32
C HIS A 64 8.39 -19.27 -1.44
N CYS A 65 9.68 -19.48 -1.14
CA CYS A 65 10.51 -18.44 -0.55
C CYS A 65 11.21 -17.64 -1.66
N ILE A 66 11.03 -16.34 -1.66
CA ILE A 66 11.63 -15.40 -2.61
C ILE A 66 12.67 -14.57 -1.85
N ASP A 67 13.93 -14.76 -2.23
CA ASP A 67 15.07 -14.03 -1.67
C ASP A 67 15.38 -12.81 -2.56
N ALA A 68 14.61 -11.74 -2.37
CA ALA A 68 14.79 -10.44 -3.03
C ALA A 68 15.28 -9.39 -2.02
N GLU A 69 15.31 -8.10 -2.40
CA GLU A 69 15.64 -6.99 -1.48
C GLU A 69 14.80 -7.03 -0.20
N VAL A 70 13.56 -7.51 -0.32
CA VAL A 70 12.69 -7.93 0.78
C VAL A 70 12.49 -9.44 0.67
N LYS A 71 12.78 -10.17 1.75
CA LYS A 71 12.47 -11.60 1.84
C LYS A 71 10.95 -11.77 1.92
N LEU A 72 10.41 -12.64 1.07
CA LEU A 72 8.97 -12.90 0.98
C LEU A 72 8.73 -14.40 0.98
N VAL A 73 7.69 -14.84 1.69
CA VAL A 73 7.15 -16.19 1.59
C VAL A 73 5.78 -16.08 0.95
N LYS A 74 5.64 -16.62 -0.27
CA LYS A 74 4.36 -16.72 -0.97
C LYS A 74 3.76 -18.08 -0.72
N CYS A 75 2.46 -18.15 -0.51
CA CYS A 75 1.72 -19.40 -0.42
C CYS A 75 0.28 -19.20 -0.87
N ILE A 76 -0.42 -20.30 -1.14
CA ILE A 76 -1.84 -20.29 -1.48
C ILE A 76 -2.61 -20.93 -0.33
N VAL A 77 -3.55 -20.20 0.26
CA VAL A 77 -4.42 -20.69 1.35
C VAL A 77 -5.86 -20.66 0.86
N GLN A 78 -6.51 -21.83 0.75
CA GLN A 78 -7.87 -21.95 0.19
C GLN A 78 -8.08 -21.21 -1.15
N ASN A 79 -7.12 -21.35 -2.08
CA ASN A 79 -7.09 -20.65 -3.38
C ASN A 79 -6.90 -19.13 -3.32
N ILE A 80 -6.56 -18.56 -2.15
CA ILE A 80 -6.18 -17.16 -2.00
C ILE A 80 -4.66 -17.08 -1.97
N VAL A 81 -4.07 -16.21 -2.79
CA VAL A 81 -2.62 -15.96 -2.77
C VAL A 81 -2.30 -15.10 -1.55
N VAL A 82 -1.35 -15.54 -0.73
CA VAL A 82 -0.92 -14.86 0.48
C VAL A 82 0.58 -14.56 0.37
N ASP A 83 0.90 -13.28 0.42
CA ASP A 83 2.26 -12.76 0.40
C ASP A 83 2.68 -12.41 1.84
N ILE A 84 3.63 -13.16 2.40
CA ILE A 84 4.14 -12.96 3.75
C ILE A 84 5.49 -12.28 3.67
N SER A 85 5.52 -11.02 4.06
CA SER A 85 6.73 -10.22 4.20
C SER A 85 7.22 -10.18 5.64
N PHE A 86 8.42 -9.64 5.82
CA PHE A 86 9.08 -9.58 7.12
C PHE A 86 9.53 -8.15 7.38
N ASN A 87 9.16 -7.62 8.55
CA ASN A 87 9.55 -6.29 9.01
C ASN A 87 9.24 -5.15 8.01
N GLN A 88 8.20 -5.29 7.17
CA GLN A 88 7.78 -4.26 6.22
C GLN A 88 6.96 -3.16 6.90
N LEU A 89 7.63 -2.39 7.74
CA LEU A 89 7.00 -1.27 8.45
C LEU A 89 6.55 -0.15 7.49
N GLY A 90 7.14 -0.04 6.31
CA GLY A 90 6.74 0.97 5.32
C GLY A 90 5.29 0.83 4.85
N GLY A 91 4.86 -0.39 4.51
CA GLY A 91 3.47 -0.67 4.13
C GLY A 91 2.49 -0.39 5.29
N LEU A 92 2.93 -0.71 6.50
CA LEU A 92 2.24 -0.37 7.74
C LEU A 92 2.00 1.13 7.94
N CYS A 93 3.07 1.91 7.78
CA CYS A 93 3.02 3.35 7.95
C CYS A 93 2.15 4.01 6.88
N MET A 94 2.21 3.52 5.64
CA MET A 94 1.32 3.96 4.56
C MET A 94 -0.14 3.69 4.91
N LEU A 95 -0.47 2.48 5.37
CA LEU A 95 -1.82 2.11 5.76
C LEU A 95 -2.37 3.02 6.87
N CYS A 96 -1.56 3.25 7.90
CA CYS A 96 -1.91 4.16 8.99
C CYS A 96 -2.10 5.60 8.49
N PHE A 97 -1.27 6.06 7.55
CA PHE A 97 -1.41 7.37 6.92
C PHE A 97 -2.71 7.48 6.11
N LEU A 98 -3.00 6.51 5.24
CA LEU A 98 -4.24 6.49 4.46
C LEU A 98 -5.48 6.44 5.35
N GLU A 99 -5.43 5.71 6.47
CA GLU A 99 -6.50 5.70 7.48
C GLU A 99 -6.77 7.09 8.06
N GLN A 100 -5.72 7.84 8.36
CA GLN A 100 -5.86 9.22 8.83
C GLN A 100 -6.43 10.13 7.74
N VAL A 101 -6.07 9.91 6.47
CA VAL A 101 -6.66 10.63 5.33
C VAL A 101 -8.15 10.31 5.18
N ASP A 102 -8.56 9.04 5.27
CA ASP A 102 -9.98 8.66 5.17
C ASP A 102 -10.83 9.32 6.26
N ARG A 103 -10.31 9.39 7.48
CA ARG A 103 -10.96 10.12 8.59
C ARG A 103 -11.04 11.61 8.33
N LEU A 104 -9.99 12.19 7.75
CA LEU A 104 -9.96 13.61 7.39
C LEU A 104 -10.95 13.95 6.27
N VAL A 105 -11.03 13.10 5.24
CA VAL A 105 -12.01 13.23 4.14
C VAL A 105 -13.43 13.09 4.67
N GLY A 106 -13.66 12.12 5.57
CA GLY A 106 -14.97 11.81 6.11
C GLY A 106 -15.95 11.36 5.03
N LYS A 107 -17.17 11.93 5.04
CA LYS A 107 -18.26 11.63 4.09
C LYS A 107 -18.57 10.13 4.00
N ASP A 108 -18.71 9.47 5.16
CA ASP A 108 -19.01 8.04 5.23
C ASP A 108 -17.95 7.19 4.47
N HIS A 109 -16.69 7.35 4.89
CA HIS A 109 -15.52 6.66 4.34
C HIS A 109 -15.41 6.78 2.82
N LEU A 110 -15.66 7.99 2.28
CA LEU A 110 -15.68 8.22 0.85
C LEU A 110 -14.34 7.87 0.20
N PHE A 111 -13.23 8.11 0.89
CA PHE A 111 -11.90 7.80 0.38
C PHE A 111 -11.71 6.30 0.15
N LYS A 112 -11.89 5.47 1.20
CA LYS A 112 -11.81 3.99 1.08
C LYS A 112 -12.77 3.42 0.04
N ARG A 113 -14.02 3.88 0.04
CA ARG A 113 -15.05 3.41 -0.92
C ARG A 113 -14.66 3.74 -2.36
N SER A 114 -13.99 4.88 -2.56
CA SER A 114 -13.49 5.26 -3.88
C SER A 114 -12.29 4.43 -4.29
N ILE A 115 -11.37 4.13 -3.37
CA ILE A 115 -10.25 3.22 -3.62
C ILE A 115 -10.78 1.84 -4.04
N ILE A 116 -11.75 1.27 -3.32
CA ILE A 116 -12.35 -0.04 -3.67
C ILE A 116 -12.93 -0.01 -5.09
N LEU A 117 -13.71 1.03 -5.42
CA LEU A 117 -14.32 1.15 -6.74
C LEU A 117 -13.27 1.26 -7.86
N ILE A 118 -12.25 2.10 -7.65
CA ILE A 118 -11.20 2.32 -8.64
C ILE A 118 -10.32 1.05 -8.75
N LYS A 119 -9.98 0.41 -7.63
CA LYS A 119 -9.24 -0.87 -7.62
C LYS A 119 -10.03 -1.95 -8.37
N ALA A 120 -11.34 -2.07 -8.13
CA ALA A 120 -12.21 -3.00 -8.86
C ALA A 120 -12.25 -2.70 -10.37
N TRP A 121 -12.39 -1.43 -10.76
CA TRP A 121 -12.36 -1.05 -12.17
C TRP A 121 -10.98 -1.33 -12.82
N CYS A 122 -9.90 -1.05 -12.11
CA CYS A 122 -8.55 -1.30 -12.59
C CYS A 122 -8.22 -2.80 -12.72
N TYR A 123 -8.78 -3.62 -11.82
CA TYR A 123 -8.56 -5.06 -11.78
C TYR A 123 -9.45 -5.81 -12.78
N TYR A 124 -10.77 -5.57 -12.76
CA TYR A 124 -11.73 -6.35 -13.56
C TYR A 124 -11.94 -5.81 -14.97
N GLU A 125 -11.86 -4.50 -15.19
CA GLU A 125 -12.22 -3.90 -16.50
C GLU A 125 -11.00 -3.49 -17.32
N SER A 126 -10.10 -2.70 -16.75
CA SER A 126 -8.93 -2.20 -17.51
C SER A 126 -7.71 -3.11 -17.45
N CYS A 127 -7.68 -4.09 -16.56
CA CYS A 127 -6.58 -5.05 -16.38
C CYS A 127 -5.21 -4.34 -16.23
N ILE A 128 -5.17 -3.24 -15.48
CA ILE A 128 -3.96 -2.41 -15.28
C ILE A 128 -3.35 -2.56 -13.88
N LEU A 129 -3.89 -3.43 -13.03
CA LEU A 129 -3.35 -3.73 -11.71
C LEU A 129 -2.59 -5.05 -11.71
N GLY A 130 -1.42 -5.06 -11.06
CA GLY A 130 -0.61 -6.26 -10.88
C GLY A 130 0.88 -5.98 -11.10
N ALA A 131 1.56 -5.52 -10.06
CA ALA A 131 2.99 -5.20 -10.12
C ALA A 131 3.85 -6.38 -10.59
N HIS A 132 3.45 -7.62 -10.24
CA HIS A 132 4.08 -8.86 -10.70
C HIS A 132 4.05 -9.05 -12.23
N HIS A 133 3.16 -8.35 -12.91
CA HIS A 133 3.04 -8.34 -14.38
C HIS A 133 3.58 -7.04 -15.01
N GLY A 134 4.27 -6.19 -14.24
CA GLY A 134 4.75 -4.88 -14.70
C GLY A 134 3.64 -3.84 -14.85
N LEU A 135 2.48 -4.09 -14.25
CA LEU A 135 1.34 -3.17 -14.23
C LEU A 135 1.36 -2.30 -12.96
N LEU A 136 0.37 -1.42 -12.76
CA LEU A 136 0.32 -0.56 -11.58
C LEU A 136 0.25 -1.42 -10.30
N SER A 137 1.05 -1.05 -9.30
CA SER A 137 0.92 -1.61 -7.96
C SER A 137 -0.28 -1.01 -7.23
N THR A 138 -0.80 -1.72 -6.23
CA THR A 138 -1.84 -1.19 -5.34
C THR A 138 -1.37 0.11 -4.68
N TYR A 139 -0.12 0.17 -4.24
CA TYR A 139 0.50 1.38 -3.69
C TYR A 139 0.48 2.57 -4.66
N ALA A 140 0.83 2.34 -5.93
CA ALA A 140 0.79 3.38 -6.94
C ALA A 140 -0.64 3.87 -7.16
N LEU A 141 -1.60 2.95 -7.29
CA LEU A 141 -3.01 3.30 -7.47
C LEU A 141 -3.55 4.15 -6.30
N GLU A 142 -3.30 3.71 -5.07
CA GLU A 142 -3.72 4.45 -3.86
C GLU A 142 -3.09 5.84 -3.79
N THR A 143 -1.84 5.99 -4.20
CA THR A 143 -1.15 7.28 -4.31
C THR A 143 -1.83 8.19 -5.34
N LEU A 144 -2.22 7.65 -6.49
CA LEU A 144 -2.94 8.41 -7.53
C LEU A 144 -4.33 8.84 -7.05
N VAL A 145 -5.06 7.97 -6.36
CA VAL A 145 -6.37 8.31 -5.78
C VAL A 145 -6.21 9.36 -4.68
N LEU A 146 -5.20 9.23 -3.81
CA LEU A 146 -4.86 10.21 -2.80
C LEU A 146 -4.60 11.58 -3.41
N TYR A 147 -3.86 11.65 -4.52
CA TYR A 147 -3.62 12.90 -5.23
C TYR A 147 -4.91 13.57 -5.73
N ILE A 148 -5.86 12.78 -6.27
CA ILE A 148 -7.17 13.31 -6.71
C ILE A 148 -7.95 13.89 -5.52
N PHE A 149 -7.93 13.23 -4.36
CA PHE A 149 -8.54 13.79 -3.15
C PHE A 149 -7.80 15.01 -2.66
N HIS A 150 -6.47 15.00 -2.68
CA HIS A 150 -5.66 16.12 -2.25
C HIS A 150 -6.01 17.41 -2.99
N GLN A 151 -6.19 17.31 -4.31
CA GLN A 151 -6.44 18.44 -5.20
C GLN A 151 -7.91 18.83 -5.35
N PHE A 152 -8.85 17.89 -5.23
CA PHE A 152 -10.25 18.09 -5.62
C PHE A 152 -11.27 17.78 -4.52
N HIS A 153 -10.86 17.57 -3.26
CA HIS A 153 -11.72 17.10 -2.16
C HIS A 153 -13.06 17.86 -2.03
N SER A 154 -13.07 19.17 -2.26
CA SER A 154 -14.25 20.03 -2.12
C SER A 154 -15.34 19.66 -3.13
N SER A 155 -14.96 19.19 -4.33
CA SER A 155 -15.88 18.79 -5.40
C SER A 155 -16.33 17.32 -5.34
N LEU A 156 -15.66 16.48 -4.55
CA LEU A 156 -15.86 15.02 -4.53
C LEU A 156 -16.91 14.62 -3.48
N ASN A 157 -18.06 14.10 -3.92
CA ASN A 157 -19.16 13.73 -3.02
C ASN A 157 -19.65 12.27 -3.15
N ALA A 158 -19.16 11.52 -4.14
CA ALA A 158 -19.54 10.13 -4.35
C ALA A 158 -18.41 9.34 -5.02
N PRO A 159 -18.26 8.03 -4.77
CA PRO A 159 -17.18 7.23 -5.36
C PRO A 159 -17.12 7.29 -6.89
N LEU A 160 -18.28 7.32 -7.55
CA LEU A 160 -18.34 7.43 -9.01
C LEU A 160 -17.81 8.77 -9.53
N ALA A 161 -18.04 9.87 -8.78
CA ALA A 161 -17.50 11.17 -9.12
C ALA A 161 -15.97 11.19 -8.99
N VAL A 162 -15.43 10.48 -8.00
CA VAL A 162 -13.98 10.29 -7.85
C VAL A 162 -13.41 9.48 -9.02
N LEU A 163 -14.05 8.36 -9.38
CA LEU A 163 -13.62 7.57 -10.55
C LEU A 163 -13.64 8.41 -11.84
N TYR A 164 -14.69 9.19 -12.07
CA TYR A 164 -14.76 10.10 -13.22
C TYR A 164 -13.60 11.10 -13.23
N ARG A 165 -13.33 11.76 -12.09
CA ARG A 165 -12.23 12.73 -11.96
C ARG A 165 -10.86 12.08 -12.14
N PHE A 166 -10.67 10.89 -11.58
CA PHE A 166 -9.46 10.09 -11.75
C PHE A 166 -9.17 9.83 -13.23
N LEU A 167 -10.18 9.33 -13.97
CA LEU A 167 -10.04 9.05 -15.39
C LEU A 167 -9.83 10.31 -16.22
N ASP A 168 -10.60 11.37 -15.97
CA ASP A 168 -10.51 12.64 -16.70
C ASP A 168 -9.15 13.33 -16.49
N TYR A 169 -8.60 13.29 -15.28
CA TYR A 169 -7.31 13.89 -14.97
C TYR A 169 -6.15 13.07 -15.56
N PHE A 170 -6.06 11.77 -15.24
CA PHE A 170 -4.91 10.95 -15.62
C PHE A 170 -4.88 10.54 -17.10
N SER A 171 -6.01 10.64 -17.81
CA SER A 171 -6.03 10.49 -19.28
C SER A 171 -5.39 11.68 -20.02
N ARG A 172 -5.29 12.84 -19.37
CA ARG A 172 -4.70 14.07 -19.94
C ARG A 172 -3.30 14.37 -19.37
N PHE A 173 -2.87 13.63 -18.36
CA PHE A 173 -1.59 13.84 -17.70
C PHE A 173 -0.44 13.43 -18.64
N ASP A 174 0.57 14.30 -18.76
CA ASP A 174 1.77 14.02 -19.57
C ASP A 174 2.73 13.11 -18.79
N TRP A 175 2.49 11.80 -18.89
CA TRP A 175 3.34 10.77 -18.32
C TRP A 175 4.72 10.67 -18.98
N GLU A 176 4.96 11.29 -20.14
CA GLU A 176 6.26 11.26 -20.82
C GLU A 176 7.23 12.25 -20.18
N SER A 177 6.79 13.48 -19.93
CA SER A 177 7.64 14.55 -19.40
C SER A 177 7.58 14.67 -17.87
N TYR A 178 6.50 14.22 -17.24
CA TYR A 178 6.26 14.45 -15.81
C TYR A 178 6.10 13.16 -15.01
N CYS A 179 6.46 13.27 -13.73
CA CYS A 179 6.12 12.35 -12.66
C CYS A 179 5.07 13.01 -11.76
N ILE A 180 4.30 12.20 -11.04
CA ILE A 180 3.32 12.70 -10.07
C ILE A 180 3.90 12.67 -8.65
N SER A 181 3.67 13.72 -7.88
CA SER A 181 3.95 13.77 -6.44
C SER A 181 2.74 14.33 -5.71
N LEU A 182 2.66 14.16 -4.39
CA LEU A 182 1.58 14.76 -3.59
C LEU A 182 1.54 16.29 -3.72
N SER A 183 2.71 16.93 -3.87
CA SER A 183 2.82 18.37 -4.07
C SER A 183 2.47 18.84 -5.48
N GLY A 184 2.28 17.92 -6.44
CA GLY A 184 2.00 18.25 -7.83
C GLY A 184 2.87 17.49 -8.84
N PRO A 185 2.73 17.80 -10.15
CA PRO A 185 3.56 17.26 -11.21
C PRO A 185 5.03 17.71 -11.07
N VAL A 186 5.98 16.79 -11.25
CA VAL A 186 7.43 17.04 -11.17
C VAL A 186 8.05 16.72 -12.52
N CYS A 187 8.81 17.66 -13.09
CA CYS A 187 9.45 17.45 -14.38
C CYS A 187 10.57 16.42 -14.28
N LYS A 188 10.62 15.44 -15.18
CA LYS A 188 11.67 14.41 -15.15
C LYS A 188 13.06 14.99 -15.40
N SER A 189 13.17 16.07 -16.17
CA SER A 189 14.44 16.73 -16.46
C SER A 189 15.00 17.54 -15.28
N SER A 190 14.18 17.85 -14.26
CA SER A 190 14.63 18.54 -13.06
C SER A 190 15.18 17.58 -11.99
N LEU A 191 15.01 16.27 -12.17
CA LEU A 191 15.56 15.28 -11.23
C LEU A 191 17.09 15.41 -11.17
N PRO A 192 17.71 15.38 -9.97
CA PRO A 192 17.14 14.95 -8.68
C PRO A 192 16.43 16.04 -7.86
N ASP A 193 16.34 17.28 -8.34
CA ASP A 193 15.64 18.35 -7.63
C ASP A 193 14.12 18.17 -7.80
N ILE A 194 13.49 17.63 -6.75
CA ILE A 194 12.05 17.38 -6.69
C ILE A 194 11.34 18.70 -6.41
N VAL A 195 11.07 19.46 -7.47
CA VAL A 195 10.28 20.69 -7.42
C VAL A 195 8.98 20.44 -8.20
N ALA A 196 7.87 20.43 -7.47
CA ALA A 196 6.55 20.31 -8.09
C ALA A 196 6.15 21.63 -8.77
N GLU A 197 5.50 21.55 -9.92
CA GLU A 197 4.93 22.71 -10.57
C GLU A 197 3.78 23.28 -9.74
N VAL A 198 3.77 24.60 -9.57
CA VAL A 198 2.70 25.32 -8.86
C VAL A 198 1.43 25.20 -9.70
N GLN A 199 0.43 24.50 -9.20
CA GLN A 199 -0.86 24.38 -9.88
C GLN A 199 -1.64 25.70 -9.85
N GLU A 200 -2.35 25.99 -10.94
CA GLU A 200 -3.15 27.23 -11.12
C GLU A 200 -4.30 27.39 -10.11
N ASN A 201 -4.75 26.29 -9.51
CA ASN A 201 -5.71 26.30 -8.40
C ASN A 201 -4.92 26.62 -7.13
N GLY A 202 -4.69 27.91 -6.86
CA GLY A 202 -3.90 28.40 -5.73
C GLY A 202 -4.07 27.55 -4.47
N GLY A 203 -2.94 27.09 -3.91
CA GLY A 203 -2.82 26.03 -2.91
C GLY A 203 -3.52 26.23 -1.56
N ASP A 204 -4.51 27.12 -1.48
CA ASP A 204 -5.33 27.42 -0.30
C ASP A 204 -6.48 26.41 -0.06
N ASP A 205 -6.91 25.62 -1.06
CA ASP A 205 -7.96 24.58 -0.93
C ASP A 205 -7.39 23.16 -1.14
N LEU A 206 -6.24 22.87 -0.53
CA LEU A 206 -5.67 21.52 -0.51
C LEU A 206 -6.16 20.74 0.72
N LEU A 207 -6.47 19.46 0.53
CA LEU A 207 -6.98 18.61 1.61
C LEU A 207 -5.97 18.42 2.74
N LEU A 208 -4.70 18.22 2.37
CA LEU A 208 -3.64 17.89 3.31
C LEU A 208 -2.85 19.17 3.62
N SER A 209 -3.07 19.73 4.80
CA SER A 209 -2.24 20.84 5.27
C SER A 209 -0.81 20.37 5.55
N GLU A 210 0.16 21.28 5.46
CA GLU A 210 1.55 20.98 5.81
C GLU A 210 1.67 20.46 7.26
N GLU A 211 0.85 20.98 8.17
CA GLU A 211 0.77 20.52 9.55
C GLU A 211 0.28 19.07 9.64
N PHE A 212 -0.76 18.70 8.88
CA PHE A 212 -1.25 17.33 8.87
C PHE A 212 -0.18 16.35 8.36
N VAL A 213 0.49 16.70 7.27
CA VAL A 213 1.57 15.87 6.68
C VAL A 213 2.72 15.74 7.66
N ARG A 214 3.14 16.83 8.31
CA ARG A 214 4.20 16.80 9.35
C ARG A 214 3.82 15.92 10.54
N ASN A 215 2.61 16.07 11.06
CA ASN A 215 2.14 15.25 12.19
C ASN A 215 2.11 13.75 11.82
N CYS A 216 1.66 13.42 10.61
CA CYS A 216 1.69 12.03 10.13
C CYS A 216 3.12 11.52 9.97
N ALA A 217 4.03 12.34 9.44
CA ALA A 217 5.44 11.98 9.33
C ALA A 217 6.06 11.74 10.73
N GLU A 218 5.75 12.55 11.73
CA GLU A 218 6.23 12.34 13.11
C GLU A 218 5.65 11.07 13.75
N MET A 219 4.38 10.75 13.48
CA MET A 219 3.72 9.57 14.06
C MET A 219 4.13 8.25 13.40
N PHE A 220 4.40 8.27 12.10
CA PHE A 220 4.59 7.06 11.29
C PHE A 220 5.98 6.95 10.66
N SER A 221 6.89 7.91 10.87
CA SER A 221 8.28 7.73 10.46
C SER A 221 8.94 6.66 11.31
N VAL A 222 9.47 5.65 10.63
CA VAL A 222 10.36 4.67 11.23
C VAL A 222 11.76 5.18 11.03
N SER A 223 12.54 5.31 12.11
CA SER A 223 13.96 5.65 11.97
C SER A 223 14.61 4.61 11.05
N PRO A 224 15.32 5.02 9.98
CA PRO A 224 16.11 4.08 9.22
C PRO A 224 17.10 3.43 10.21
N LYS A 225 17.29 2.11 10.05
CA LYS A 225 18.16 1.27 10.89
C LYS A 225 19.36 2.09 11.38
N GLY A 226 19.48 2.24 12.70
CA GLY A 226 20.63 2.89 13.31
C GLY A 226 21.90 2.26 12.73
N SER A 227 22.79 3.10 12.19
CA SER A 227 24.14 2.67 11.85
C SER A 227 24.72 2.00 13.09
N GLU A 228 25.10 0.74 12.98
CA GLU A 228 25.98 0.12 13.96
C GLU A 228 27.24 0.97 14.03
N THR A 229 27.33 1.83 15.04
CA THR A 229 28.58 2.43 15.46
C THR A 229 29.42 1.30 16.02
N ASN A 230 30.26 0.72 15.17
CA ASN A 230 31.39 -0.09 15.58
C ASN A 230 32.26 0.77 16.54
N SER A 231 32.26 0.39 17.81
CA SER A 231 33.28 0.77 18.79
C SER A 231 33.98 -0.49 19.27
#